data_AF-A0A2H0P6G5-F1
#
_entry.id   AF-A0A2H0P6G5-F1
#
_cell.length_a   1.000
_cell.length_b   1.000
_cell.length_c   1.000
_cell.angle_alpha   90.00
_cell.angle_beta   90.00
_cell.angle_gamma   90.00
#
_symmetry.space_group_name_H-M   'P 1'
#
loop_
_entity.id
_entity.type
_entity.pdbx_description
1 polymer ?
#
loop_
_entity_poly.entity_id
_entity_poly.type
_entity_poly.pdbx_seq_one_letter_code
_entity_poly.pdbx_strand_id
1 'polypeptide(L)'
;MKNKKNKKGRKAKIASKASNASKASKGKEWGVNDFVDSVWGTMQEQAERNKHLKMLHAKLEPEWNKVVQSVSQMLEASNDAEVTKHVEEVCAHGERAVRPLIDIVLKLKSAVELFNKKSCDKTPNE
;
A
#
# COMPACT_ATOMS: atom_id res chain seq x y z
N MET A 1 -37.91 -37.66 35.74
CA MET A 1 -36.94 -38.60 35.12
C MET A 1 -36.85 -38.34 33.62
N LYS A 2 -35.60 -38.20 33.13
CA LYS A 2 -35.12 -38.49 31.76
C LYS A 2 -35.69 -37.67 30.57
N ASN A 3 -35.18 -36.45 30.41
CA ASN A 3 -35.12 -35.77 29.10
C ASN A 3 -33.83 -36.22 28.38
N LYS A 4 -33.90 -37.31 27.58
CA LYS A 4 -32.71 -38.00 27.03
C LYS A 4 -32.92 -38.58 25.63
N LYS A 5 -33.49 -37.81 24.68
CA LYS A 5 -33.59 -38.31 23.28
C LYS A 5 -33.11 -37.37 22.17
N ASN A 6 -32.83 -36.09 22.40
CA ASN A 6 -32.59 -35.16 21.27
C ASN A 6 -31.14 -34.68 21.05
N LYS A 7 -30.13 -35.37 21.61
CA LYS A 7 -28.71 -34.96 21.49
C LYS A 7 -27.86 -35.81 20.53
N LYS A 8 -28.37 -36.97 20.07
CA LYS A 8 -27.60 -37.89 19.18
C LYS A 8 -27.66 -37.52 17.69
N GLY A 9 -28.72 -36.86 17.21
CA GLY A 9 -28.87 -36.52 15.78
C GLY A 9 -27.99 -35.35 15.30
N ARG A 10 -27.64 -34.40 16.17
CA ARG A 10 -26.80 -33.24 15.81
C ARG A 10 -25.32 -33.57 15.67
N LYS A 11 -24.79 -34.57 16.40
CA LYS A 11 -23.37 -34.94 16.29
C LYS A 11 -23.03 -35.72 15.02
N ALA A 12 -23.96 -36.55 14.52
CA ALA A 12 -23.75 -37.32 13.30
C ALA A 12 -23.70 -36.44 12.03
N LYS A 13 -24.49 -35.35 11.98
CA LYS A 13 -24.52 -34.42 10.84
C LYS A 13 -23.30 -33.49 10.75
N ILE A 14 -22.60 -33.26 11.87
CA ILE A 14 -21.38 -32.43 11.90
C ILE A 14 -20.15 -33.29 11.54
N ALA A 15 -20.10 -34.53 12.03
CA ALA A 15 -19.03 -35.48 11.69
C ALA A 15 -18.99 -35.82 10.19
N SER A 16 -20.14 -35.99 9.54
CA SER A 16 -20.21 -36.30 8.10
C SER A 16 -19.90 -35.11 7.19
N LYS A 17 -20.00 -33.87 7.68
CA LYS A 17 -19.63 -32.68 6.91
C LYS A 17 -18.14 -32.35 7.02
N ALA A 18 -17.49 -32.77 8.10
CA ALA A 18 -16.03 -32.67 8.26
C ALA A 18 -15.27 -33.75 7.46
N SER A 19 -15.82 -34.95 7.32
CA SER A 19 -15.18 -36.06 6.58
C SER A 19 -15.20 -35.90 5.06
N ASN A 20 -16.02 -35.00 4.51
CA ASN A 20 -16.05 -34.69 3.07
C ASN A 20 -15.14 -33.53 2.67
N ALA A 21 -14.68 -32.71 3.62
CA ALA A 21 -13.74 -31.62 3.35
C ALA A 21 -12.28 -32.10 3.27
N SER A 22 -11.96 -33.27 3.84
CA SER A 22 -10.59 -33.81 3.87
C SER A 22 -10.21 -34.68 2.67
N LYS A 23 -11.08 -34.80 1.65
CA LYS A 23 -10.87 -35.69 0.48
C LYS A 23 -10.53 -34.97 -0.82
N ALA A 24 -10.27 -33.66 -0.80
CA ALA A 24 -10.03 -32.87 -2.02
C ALA A 24 -8.60 -32.33 -2.20
N SER A 25 -7.66 -32.55 -1.28
CA SER A 25 -6.27 -32.09 -1.45
C SER A 25 -5.28 -33.26 -1.41
N LYS A 26 -5.36 -34.14 -2.41
CA LYS A 26 -4.22 -35.00 -2.73
C LYS A 26 -3.15 -34.12 -3.39
N GLY A 27 -2.13 -33.77 -2.61
CA GLY A 27 -0.74 -33.70 -3.06
C GLY A 27 -0.34 -32.58 -4.01
N LYS A 28 -0.56 -31.31 -3.63
CA LYS A 28 0.40 -30.26 -4.01
C LYS A 28 1.15 -29.92 -2.74
N GLU A 29 2.40 -30.38 -2.63
CA GLU A 29 3.27 -29.97 -1.53
C GLU A 29 3.38 -28.46 -1.58
N TRP A 30 2.96 -27.79 -0.51
CA TRP A 30 2.97 -26.35 -0.42
C TRP A 30 4.42 -25.91 -0.27
N GLY A 31 5.03 -25.55 -1.40
CA GLY A 31 6.41 -25.09 -1.43
C GLY A 31 6.53 -23.65 -0.94
N VAL A 32 7.75 -23.25 -0.58
CA VAL A 32 8.05 -21.85 -0.25
C VAL A 32 7.66 -20.91 -1.40
N ASN A 33 7.79 -21.36 -2.65
CA ASN A 33 7.35 -20.61 -3.82
C ASN A 33 5.82 -20.45 -3.88
N ASP A 34 5.04 -21.49 -3.55
CA ASP A 34 3.57 -21.36 -3.48
C ASP A 34 3.13 -20.38 -2.36
N PHE A 35 3.91 -20.28 -1.27
CA PHE A 35 3.69 -19.28 -0.22
C PHE A 35 3.99 -17.86 -0.71
N VAL A 36 5.14 -17.67 -1.38
CA VAL A 36 5.52 -16.35 -1.93
C VAL A 36 4.50 -15.90 -2.98
N ASP A 37 4.07 -16.81 -3.86
CA ASP A 37 3.06 -16.52 -4.89
C ASP A 37 1.69 -16.22 -4.27
N SER A 38 1.31 -16.95 -3.22
CA SER A 38 0.09 -16.69 -2.44
C SER A 38 0.11 -15.32 -1.78
N VAL A 39 1.22 -14.93 -1.16
CA VAL A 39 1.38 -13.63 -0.50
C VAL A 39 1.40 -12.50 -1.52
N TRP A 40 2.13 -12.68 -2.62
CA TRP A 40 2.19 -11.70 -3.71
C TRP A 40 0.82 -11.50 -4.35
N GLY A 41 0.10 -12.57 -4.65
CA GLY A 41 -1.27 -12.52 -5.16
C GLY A 41 -2.22 -11.81 -4.19
N THR A 42 -2.12 -12.11 -2.90
CA THR A 42 -2.91 -11.43 -1.86
C THR A 42 -2.56 -9.94 -1.78
N MET A 43 -1.29 -9.56 -1.88
CA MET A 43 -0.86 -8.16 -1.91
C MET A 43 -1.41 -7.43 -3.14
N GLN A 44 -1.39 -8.05 -4.33
CA GLN A 44 -1.99 -7.47 -5.53
C GLN A 44 -3.51 -7.28 -5.38
N GLU A 45 -4.23 -8.28 -4.87
CA GLU A 45 -5.67 -8.18 -4.62
C GLU A 45 -6.02 -7.08 -3.58
N GLN A 46 -5.21 -6.94 -2.54
CA GLN A 46 -5.36 -5.89 -1.53
C GLN A 46 -5.07 -4.50 -2.11
N ALA A 47 -4.06 -4.39 -2.96
CA ALA A 47 -3.72 -3.17 -3.66
C ALA A 47 -4.88 -2.75 -4.60
N GLU A 48 -5.53 -3.68 -5.28
CA GLU A 48 -6.70 -3.39 -6.12
C GLU A 48 -7.92 -2.92 -5.34
N ARG A 49 -8.21 -3.55 -4.21
CA ARG A 49 -9.36 -3.21 -3.36
C ARG A 49 -9.17 -1.92 -2.57
N ASN A 50 -7.92 -1.55 -2.24
CA ASN A 50 -7.62 -0.36 -1.46
C ASN A 50 -6.60 0.52 -2.17
N LYS A 51 -7.08 1.61 -2.79
CA LYS A 51 -6.23 2.58 -3.52
C LYS A 51 -5.09 3.15 -2.66
N HIS A 52 -5.26 3.17 -1.32
CA HIS A 52 -4.22 3.59 -0.39
C HIS A 52 -3.06 2.58 -0.30
N LEU A 53 -3.33 1.27 -0.33
CA LEU A 53 -2.29 0.24 -0.35
C LEU A 53 -1.48 0.28 -1.65
N LYS A 54 -2.12 0.56 -2.80
CA LYS A 54 -1.41 0.83 -4.07
C LYS A 54 -0.37 1.95 -3.93
N MET A 55 -0.65 2.98 -3.14
CA MET A 55 0.30 4.07 -2.91
C MET A 55 1.45 3.63 -1.99
N LEU A 56 1.17 2.83 -0.97
CA LEU A 56 2.20 2.28 -0.07
C LEU A 56 3.15 1.31 -0.79
N HIS A 57 2.62 0.44 -1.65
CA HIS A 57 3.48 -0.44 -2.46
C HIS A 57 4.33 0.34 -3.46
N ALA A 58 3.75 1.36 -4.12
CA ALA A 58 4.52 2.24 -5.00
C ALA A 58 5.65 2.99 -4.28
N LYS A 59 5.46 3.36 -3.00
CA LYS A 59 6.52 3.98 -2.17
C LYS A 59 7.73 3.07 -1.92
N LEU A 60 7.54 1.76 -1.99
CA LEU A 60 8.62 0.79 -1.80
C LEU A 60 9.40 0.52 -3.10
N GLU A 61 8.92 1.01 -4.24
CA GLU A 61 9.64 0.84 -5.51
C GLU A 61 10.88 1.75 -5.56
N PRO A 62 12.02 1.26 -6.10
CA PRO A 62 13.23 2.07 -6.24
C PRO A 62 13.02 3.34 -7.08
N GLU A 63 12.12 3.27 -8.06
CA GLU A 63 11.76 4.37 -8.95
C GLU A 63 11.14 5.55 -8.18
N TRP A 64 10.43 5.28 -7.08
CA TRP A 64 9.88 6.31 -6.23
C TRP A 64 10.98 7.22 -5.67
N ASN A 65 12.03 6.61 -5.12
CA ASN A 65 13.12 7.35 -4.50
C ASN A 65 13.92 8.15 -5.53
N LYS A 66 14.08 7.62 -6.75
CA LYS A 66 14.73 8.34 -7.85
C LYS A 66 13.96 9.61 -8.22
N VAL A 67 12.64 9.50 -8.42
CA VAL A 67 11.81 10.66 -8.74
C VAL A 67 11.81 11.69 -7.62
N VAL A 68 11.70 11.26 -6.35
CA VAL A 68 11.81 12.16 -5.20
C VAL A 68 13.17 12.87 -5.17
N GLN A 69 14.25 12.15 -5.42
CA GLN A 69 15.60 12.71 -5.45
C GLN A 69 15.78 13.73 -6.58
N SER A 70 15.35 13.43 -7.80
CA SER A 70 15.42 14.39 -8.92
C SER A 70 14.60 15.65 -8.63
N VAL A 71 13.43 15.52 -7.99
CA VAL A 71 12.65 16.70 -7.57
C VAL A 71 13.34 17.49 -6.46
N SER A 72 13.98 16.83 -5.48
CA SER A 72 14.79 17.53 -4.47
C SER A 72 15.96 18.28 -5.11
N GLN A 73 16.69 17.65 -6.04
CA GLN A 73 17.79 18.29 -6.74
C GLN A 73 17.32 19.46 -7.62
N MET A 74 16.13 19.35 -8.22
CA MET A 74 15.49 20.45 -8.96
C MET A 74 15.20 21.67 -8.07
N LEU A 75 14.80 21.46 -6.81
CA LEU A 75 14.56 22.54 -5.85
C LEU A 75 15.86 23.18 -5.34
N GLU A 76 16.97 22.44 -5.37
CA GLU A 76 18.30 22.90 -4.97
C GLU A 76 19.12 23.48 -6.14
N ALA A 77 18.66 23.27 -7.38
CA ALA A 77 19.34 23.71 -8.60
C ALA A 77 19.51 25.23 -8.62
N SER A 78 20.71 25.67 -9.03
CA SER A 78 21.07 27.10 -9.04
C SER A 78 20.86 27.76 -10.40
N ASN A 79 20.57 26.98 -11.43
CA ASN A 79 20.39 27.46 -12.80
C ASN A 79 19.33 26.65 -13.56
N ASP A 80 18.75 27.26 -14.60
CA ASP A 80 17.69 26.67 -15.42
C ASP A 80 18.13 25.40 -16.18
N ALA A 81 19.43 25.26 -16.47
CA ALA A 81 19.94 24.08 -17.18
C ALA A 81 19.88 22.82 -16.30
N GLU A 82 20.26 22.95 -15.02
CA GLU A 82 20.12 21.89 -14.01
C GLU A 82 18.65 21.55 -13.75
N VAL A 83 17.79 22.57 -13.66
CA VAL A 83 16.34 22.36 -13.53
C VAL A 83 15.81 21.55 -14.72
N THR A 84 16.16 21.95 -15.94
CA THR A 84 15.71 21.27 -17.17
C THR A 84 16.16 19.81 -17.19
N LYS A 85 17.41 19.53 -16.82
CA LYS A 85 17.93 18.17 -16.73
C LYS A 85 17.11 17.30 -15.77
N HIS A 86 16.81 17.80 -14.57
CA HIS A 86 16.02 17.05 -13.61
C HIS A 86 14.56 16.89 -14.01
N VAL A 87 13.99 17.85 -14.74
CA VAL A 87 12.65 17.72 -15.35
C VAL A 87 12.64 16.58 -16.37
N GLU A 88 13.65 16.50 -17.26
CA GLU A 88 13.77 15.42 -18.23
C GLU A 88 13.92 14.05 -17.55
N GLU A 89 14.73 13.96 -16.49
CA GLU A 89 14.86 12.74 -15.67
C GLU A 89 13.51 12.29 -15.09
N VAL A 90 12.74 13.22 -14.51
CA VAL A 90 11.41 12.93 -13.97
C VAL A 90 10.45 12.49 -15.08
N CYS A 91 10.48 13.15 -16.24
CA CYS A 91 9.65 12.79 -17.40
C CYS A 91 9.98 11.40 -17.95
N ALA A 92 11.25 10.97 -17.89
CA ALA A 92 11.67 9.65 -18.35
C ALA A 92 11.02 8.49 -17.56
N HIS A 93 10.58 8.74 -16.32
CA HIS A 93 9.87 7.75 -15.50
C HIS A 93 8.37 7.61 -15.87
N GLY A 94 7.83 8.49 -16.72
CA GLY A 94 6.46 8.41 -17.24
C GLY A 94 5.38 8.31 -16.16
N GLU A 95 4.44 7.38 -16.30
CA GLU A 95 3.33 7.19 -15.35
C GLU A 95 3.80 6.86 -13.92
N ARG A 96 5.00 6.29 -13.77
CA ARG A 96 5.55 5.96 -12.44
C ARG A 96 5.89 7.19 -11.61
N ALA A 97 6.17 8.33 -12.26
CA ALA A 97 6.45 9.59 -11.58
C ALA A 97 5.19 10.26 -10.98
N VAL A 98 4.00 9.92 -11.48
CA VAL A 98 2.74 10.58 -11.10
C VAL A 98 2.48 10.46 -9.59
N ARG A 99 2.66 9.26 -9.02
CA ARG A 99 2.38 9.03 -7.59
C ARG A 99 3.40 9.74 -6.67
N PRO A 100 4.72 9.66 -6.91
CA PRO A 100 5.70 10.48 -6.18
C PRO A 100 5.40 11.97 -6.24
N LEU A 101 5.06 12.50 -7.43
CA LEU A 101 4.74 13.93 -7.61
C LEU A 101 3.52 14.35 -6.79
N ILE A 102 2.45 13.54 -6.80
CA ILE A 102 1.26 13.79 -5.96
C ILE A 102 1.63 13.83 -4.47
N ASP A 103 2.47 12.90 -4.00
CA ASP A 103 2.90 12.86 -2.59
C ASP A 103 3.72 14.10 -2.21
N ILE A 104 4.58 14.59 -3.11
CA ILE A 104 5.35 15.84 -2.92
C ILE A 104 4.42 17.04 -2.83
N VAL A 105 3.45 17.17 -3.73
CA VAL A 105 2.45 18.26 -3.71
C VAL A 105 1.65 18.25 -2.41
N LEU A 106 1.23 17.07 -1.93
CA LEU A 106 0.51 16.95 -0.66
C LEU A 106 1.38 17.37 0.53
N LYS A 107 2.65 16.97 0.55
CA LYS A 107 3.61 17.40 1.59
C LYS A 107 3.83 18.91 1.58
N LEU A 108 3.96 19.53 0.40
CA LEU A 108 4.10 20.98 0.26
C LEU A 108 2.85 21.70 0.77
N LYS A 109 1.65 21.23 0.42
CA LYS A 109 0.38 21.77 0.95
C LYS A 109 0.36 21.75 2.49
N SER A 110 0.69 20.61 3.10
CA SER A 110 0.74 20.49 4.56
C SER A 110 1.81 21.39 5.18
N ALA A 111 2.98 21.56 4.55
CA ALA A 111 4.01 22.47 5.02
C ALA A 111 3.54 23.94 5.00
N VAL A 112 2.85 24.35 3.94
CA VAL A 112 2.26 25.70 3.80
C VAL A 112 1.17 25.94 4.86
N GLU A 113 0.29 24.96 5.09
CA GLU A 113 -0.74 25.05 6.14
C GLU A 113 -0.12 25.22 7.54
N LEU A 114 0.96 24.50 7.84
CA LEU A 114 1.70 24.64 9.10
C LEU A 114 2.36 26.02 9.24
N PHE A 115 2.91 26.56 8.16
CA PHE A 115 3.51 27.89 8.16
C PHE A 115 2.47 28.99 8.39
N ASN A 116 1.32 28.90 7.73
CA ASN A 116 0.20 29.83 7.92
C ASN A 116 -0.34 29.78 9.35
N LYS A 117 -0.49 28.59 9.94
CA LYS A 117 -0.93 28.43 11.34
C LYS A 117 0.04 29.10 12.33
N LYS A 118 1.35 28.90 12.16
CA LYS A 118 2.39 29.51 13.01
C LYS A 118 2.46 31.04 12.88
N SER A 119 1.94 31.60 11.80
CA SER A 119 1.94 33.04 11.54
C SER A 119 0.75 33.76 12.21
N CYS A 120 -0.37 33.05 12.46
CA CYS A 120 -1.51 33.59 13.21
C CYS A 120 -1.31 33.59 14.74
N ASP A 121 -0.54 32.66 15.31
CA ASP A 121 -0.28 32.61 16.76
C ASP A 121 0.70 33.70 17.27
N LYS A 122 1.15 34.61 16.39
CA LYS A 122 2.11 35.68 16.71
C LYS A 122 1.49 37.08 16.83
N THR A 123 0.18 37.22 17.01
CA THR A 123 -0.38 38.52 17.44
C THR A 123 -0.02 38.74 18.90
N PRO A 124 0.77 39.78 19.25
CA PRO A 124 0.95 40.14 20.64
C PRO A 124 -0.40 40.58 21.19
N ASN A 125 -0.79 40.02 22.33
CA ASN A 125 -1.77 40.65 23.21
C ASN A 125 -1.16 41.97 23.68
N GLU A 126 -1.52 43.07 23.03
CA GLU A 126 -1.49 44.41 23.62
C GLU A 126 -2.92 44.90 23.80
#